data_AF-A0AAP8D6D9-F1
#
_entry.id   AF-A0AAP8D6D9-F1
#
_cell.length_a   1.000
_cell.length_b   1.000
_cell.length_c   1.000
_cell.angle_alpha   90.00
_cell.angle_beta   90.00
_cell.angle_gamma   90.00
#
_symmetry.space_group_name_H-M   'P 1'
#
loop_
_entity.id
_entity.type
_entity.pdbx_description
1 polymer ?
#
loop_
_entity_poly.entity_id
_entity_poly.type
_entity_poly.pdbx_seq_one_letter_code
_entity_poly.pdbx_strand_id
1 'polypeptide(L)'
;MLCCRPSRVSVGLACQRPYQQCCAVHYIRSALRQRGEKSLIQFADHLLSVCGWPLGETFFSFSAAGEMSSLAVVCAKRWRAITSAADRAAYRNQIRADTSPEFAATFDVLCEADAGSQ
;
A
#
# COMPACT_ATOMS: atom_id res chain seq x y z
N MET A 1 9.30 -10.79 -0.80
CA MET A 1 8.14 -11.37 -1.51
C MET A 1 7.88 -12.84 -1.11
N LEU A 2 7.98 -13.18 0.18
CA LEU A 2 7.76 -14.55 0.70
C LEU A 2 6.28 -14.83 1.02
N CYS A 3 5.46 -13.79 1.22
CA CYS A 3 4.08 -13.90 1.69
C CYS A 3 3.07 -14.29 0.57
N CYS A 4 3.42 -14.04 -0.69
CA CYS A 4 2.66 -14.42 -1.90
C CYS A 4 3.65 -14.86 -2.99
N ARG A 5 4.01 -16.15 -3.05
CA ARG A 5 4.77 -16.69 -4.19
C ARG A 5 3.80 -17.26 -5.22
N PRO A 6 3.90 -16.88 -6.50
CA PRO A 6 3.11 -17.47 -7.59
C PRO A 6 3.19 -19.00 -7.63
N SER A 7 4.35 -19.56 -7.27
CA SER A 7 4.58 -21.01 -7.20
C SER A 7 3.78 -21.75 -6.12
N ARG A 8 3.23 -21.06 -5.12
CA ARG A 8 2.34 -21.68 -4.11
C ARG A 8 0.90 -21.76 -4.61
N VAL A 9 0.46 -20.75 -5.35
CA VAL A 9 -0.85 -20.72 -6.00
C VAL A 9 -0.93 -21.82 -7.07
N SER A 10 0.15 -22.04 -7.83
CA SER A 10 0.21 -23.07 -8.87
C SER A 10 0.15 -24.52 -8.37
N VAL A 11 0.25 -24.76 -7.06
CA VAL A 11 0.17 -26.11 -6.45
C VAL A 11 -1.06 -26.28 -5.54
N GLY A 12 -2.09 -25.45 -5.72
CA GLY A 12 -3.36 -25.60 -4.99
C GLY A 12 -3.32 -25.21 -3.51
N LEU A 13 -2.20 -24.67 -3.02
CA LEU A 13 -2.12 -24.08 -1.68
C LEU A 13 -2.75 -22.69 -1.74
N ALA A 14 -4.06 -22.65 -1.53
CA ALA A 14 -4.83 -21.42 -1.49
C ALA A 14 -4.20 -20.43 -0.50
N CYS A 15 -3.93 -19.21 -0.98
CA CYS A 15 -3.46 -18.10 -0.19
C CYS A 15 -4.53 -17.68 0.84
N GLN A 16 -4.55 -18.33 2.00
CA GLN A 16 -5.47 -17.96 3.09
C GLN A 16 -4.99 -16.66 3.77
N ARG A 17 -5.80 -15.60 3.62
CA ARG A 17 -5.46 -14.18 3.91
C ARG A 17 -4.94 -13.87 5.32
N PRO A 18 -5.43 -14.46 6.44
CA PRO A 18 -4.99 -14.07 7.79
C PRO A 18 -3.49 -14.30 8.02
N TYR A 19 -2.96 -15.42 7.51
CA TYR A 19 -1.55 -15.77 7.67
C TYR A 19 -0.62 -14.87 6.83
N GLN A 20 -1.14 -14.31 5.74
CA GLN A 20 -0.36 -13.44 4.85
C GLN A 20 -0.21 -12.03 5.42
N GLN A 21 -1.23 -11.52 6.12
CA GLN A 21 -1.14 -10.23 6.81
C GLN A 21 -0.06 -10.27 7.90
N CYS A 22 0.00 -11.32 8.71
CA CYS A 22 1.05 -11.49 9.71
C CYS A 22 2.46 -11.53 9.06
N CYS A 23 2.62 -12.27 7.96
CA CYS A 23 3.85 -12.30 7.19
C CYS A 23 4.23 -10.91 6.63
N ALA A 24 3.26 -10.16 6.10
CA ALA A 24 3.47 -8.82 5.57
C ALA A 24 3.93 -7.86 6.67
N VAL A 25 3.28 -7.87 7.84
CA VAL A 25 3.68 -7.07 9.01
C VAL A 25 5.11 -7.39 9.44
N HIS A 26 5.48 -8.67 9.54
CA HIS A 26 6.85 -9.08 9.87
C HIS A 26 7.87 -8.63 8.82
N TYR A 27 7.52 -8.72 7.53
CA TYR A 27 8.38 -8.27 6.45
C TYR A 27 8.60 -6.75 6.50
N ILE A 28 7.54 -5.97 6.70
CA ILE A 28 7.61 -4.49 6.80
C ILE A 28 8.52 -4.10 7.95
N ARG A 29 8.31 -4.67 9.14
CA ARG A 29 9.18 -4.42 10.32
C ARG A 29 10.64 -4.77 10.07
N SER A 30 10.91 -5.84 9.31
CA SER A 30 12.28 -6.25 8.96
C SER A 30 12.90 -5.36 7.88
N ALA A 31 12.12 -4.97 6.88
CA ALA A 31 12.54 -4.10 5.79
C ALA A 31 12.91 -2.70 6.29
N LEU A 32 12.13 -2.14 7.22
CA LEU A 32 12.49 -0.90 7.91
C LEU A 32 13.88 -0.97 8.55
N ARG A 33 14.14 -2.04 9.31
CA ARG A 33 15.40 -2.22 10.05
C ARG A 33 16.63 -2.43 9.16
N GLN A 34 16.45 -2.98 7.96
CA GLN A 34 17.59 -3.47 7.16
C GLN A 34 17.76 -2.78 5.80
N ARG A 35 16.70 -2.16 5.25
CA ARG A 35 16.66 -1.75 3.84
C ARG A 35 16.05 -0.37 3.61
N GLY A 36 15.40 0.21 4.62
CA GLY A 36 14.88 1.58 4.60
C GLY A 36 13.61 1.76 3.75
N GLU A 37 13.13 3.01 3.73
CA GLU A 37 11.84 3.45 3.19
C GLU A 37 11.60 3.04 1.72
N LYS A 38 12.63 3.14 0.87
CA LYS A 38 12.51 2.76 -0.56
C LYS A 38 12.03 1.32 -0.74
N SER A 39 12.45 0.40 0.13
CA SER A 39 12.01 -0.99 0.09
C SER A 39 10.56 -1.18 0.52
N LEU A 40 10.07 -0.32 1.43
CA LEU A 40 8.68 -0.31 1.89
C LEU A 40 7.75 0.22 0.79
N ILE A 41 8.15 1.29 0.11
CA ILE A 41 7.43 1.84 -1.05
C ILE A 41 7.31 0.78 -2.16
N GLN A 42 8.42 0.10 -2.50
CA GLN A 42 8.40 -0.99 -3.50
C GLN A 42 7.50 -2.15 -3.07
N PHE A 43 7.51 -2.49 -1.78
CA PHE A 43 6.67 -3.56 -1.26
C PHE A 43 5.18 -3.19 -1.28
N ALA A 44 4.83 -1.97 -0.87
CA ALA A 44 3.46 -1.45 -0.96
C ALA A 44 2.94 -1.49 -2.40
N ASP A 45 3.72 -1.00 -3.37
CA ASP A 45 3.34 -1.05 -4.78
C ASP A 45 3.19 -2.49 -5.28
N HIS A 46 4.09 -3.39 -4.88
CA HIS A 46 3.97 -4.80 -5.24
C HIS A 46 2.69 -5.45 -4.70
N LEU A 47 2.32 -5.18 -3.44
CA LEU A 47 1.08 -5.69 -2.85
C LEU A 47 -0.15 -5.18 -3.61
N LEU A 48 -0.20 -3.89 -3.90
CA LEU A 48 -1.35 -3.25 -4.55
C LEU A 48 -1.46 -3.53 -6.05
N SER A 49 -0.34 -3.65 -6.75
CA SER A 49 -0.28 -3.71 -8.22
C SER A 49 -0.05 -5.13 -8.75
N VAL A 50 0.77 -5.94 -8.08
CA VAL A 50 1.12 -7.29 -8.54
C VAL A 50 0.33 -8.36 -7.79
N CYS A 51 0.23 -8.25 -6.46
CA CYS A 51 -0.54 -9.19 -5.66
C CYS A 51 -2.05 -8.88 -5.67
N GLY A 52 -2.45 -7.70 -6.14
CA GLY A 52 -3.85 -7.28 -6.20
C GLY A 52 -4.54 -7.22 -4.83
N TRP A 53 -3.78 -6.92 -3.77
CA TRP A 53 -4.35 -6.80 -2.43
C TRP A 53 -5.31 -5.61 -2.37
N PRO A 54 -6.48 -5.76 -1.70
CA PRO A 54 -7.32 -4.62 -1.38
C PRO A 54 -6.53 -3.56 -0.61
N LEU A 55 -6.89 -2.29 -0.82
CA LEU A 55 -6.26 -1.19 -0.10
C LEU A 55 -6.41 -1.35 1.40
N GLY A 56 -7.60 -1.71 1.90
CA GLY A 56 -7.83 -1.92 3.33
C GLY A 56 -6.93 -3.00 3.96
N GLU A 57 -6.67 -4.11 3.24
CA GLU A 57 -5.78 -5.17 3.74
C GLU A 57 -4.30 -4.74 3.75
N THR A 58 -3.91 -3.97 2.74
CA THR A 58 -2.57 -3.37 2.65
C THR A 58 -2.40 -2.34 3.76
N PHE A 59 -3.38 -1.45 3.95
CA PHE A 59 -3.43 -0.45 5.01
C PHE A 59 -3.31 -1.09 6.39
N PHE A 60 -4.08 -2.14 6.68
CA PHE A 60 -3.98 -2.87 7.95
C PHE A 60 -2.54 -3.33 8.23
N SER A 61 -1.86 -3.89 7.24
CA SER A 61 -0.51 -4.43 7.40
C SER A 61 0.53 -3.32 7.65
N PHE A 62 0.44 -2.20 6.93
CA PHE A 62 1.33 -1.05 7.12
C PHE A 62 1.02 -0.30 8.43
N SER A 63 -0.25 -0.16 8.80
CA SER A 63 -0.69 0.42 10.06
C SER A 63 -0.20 -0.40 11.26
N ALA A 64 -0.37 -1.72 11.24
CA ALA A 64 0.10 -2.62 12.31
C ALA A 64 1.64 -2.65 12.44
N ALA A 65 2.35 -2.26 11.38
CA ALA A 65 3.80 -2.13 11.38
C ALA A 65 4.31 -0.71 11.70
N GLY A 66 3.42 0.30 11.77
CA GLY A 66 3.78 1.70 12.03
C GLY A 66 4.29 2.47 10.80
N GLU A 67 4.12 1.94 9.59
CA GLU A 67 4.76 2.42 8.36
C GLU A 67 3.78 3.03 7.36
N MET A 68 2.71 3.66 7.84
CA MET A 68 1.63 4.21 7.02
C MET A 68 2.11 5.25 5.99
N SER A 69 3.16 6.01 6.30
CA SER A 69 3.75 7.02 5.41
C SER A 69 4.24 6.43 4.08
N SER A 70 4.93 5.29 4.14
CA SER A 70 5.43 4.59 2.95
C SER A 70 4.29 4.16 2.01
N LEU A 71 3.16 3.72 2.57
CA LEU A 71 1.97 3.39 1.79
C LEU A 71 1.29 4.64 1.22
N ALA A 72 1.21 5.73 2.00
CA ALA A 72 0.62 6.99 1.56
C ALA A 72 1.36 7.58 0.34
N VAL A 73 2.69 7.46 0.29
CA VAL A 73 3.50 7.85 -0.88
C VAL A 73 3.09 7.07 -2.14
N VAL A 74 2.88 5.76 -2.03
CA VAL A 74 2.45 4.92 -3.15
C VAL A 74 1.04 5.28 -3.60
N CYS A 75 0.12 5.48 -2.65
CA CYS A 75 -1.24 5.92 -2.95
C CYS A 75 -1.26 7.28 -3.65
N ALA A 76 -0.50 8.26 -3.18
CA ALA A 76 -0.40 9.58 -3.81
C ALA A 76 0.17 9.48 -5.24
N LYS A 77 1.22 8.67 -5.45
CA LYS A 77 1.76 8.41 -6.79
C LYS A 77 0.71 7.82 -7.74
N ARG A 78 -0.07 6.84 -7.26
CA ARG A 78 -1.18 6.25 -8.03
C ARG A 78 -2.25 7.27 -8.37
N TRP A 79 -2.67 8.09 -7.39
CA TRP A 79 -3.65 9.15 -7.61
C TRP A 79 -3.20 10.14 -8.70
N ARG A 80 -1.93 10.54 -8.71
CA ARG A 80 -1.38 11.46 -9.71
C ARG A 80 -1.31 10.85 -11.12
N ALA A 81 -1.12 9.54 -11.22
CA ALA A 81 -1.14 8.84 -12.50
C ALA A 81 -2.55 8.75 -13.12
N ILE A 82 -3.61 9.00 -12.34
CA ILE A 82 -4.99 9.04 -12.84
C ILE A 82 -5.25 10.38 -13.53
N THR A 83 -5.59 10.31 -14.82
CA THR A 83 -5.83 11.50 -15.66
C THR A 83 -7.22 12.11 -15.45
N SER A 84 -8.23 11.25 -15.28
CA SER A 84 -9.63 11.65 -15.10
C SER A 84 -9.89 12.23 -13.71
N ALA A 85 -10.55 13.39 -13.66
CA ALA A 85 -10.95 14.02 -12.41
C ALA A 85 -11.99 13.18 -11.63
N ALA A 86 -12.90 12.51 -12.35
CA ALA A 86 -13.89 11.62 -11.75
C ALA A 86 -13.22 10.40 -11.10
N ASP A 87 -12.24 9.80 -11.79
CA ASP A 87 -11.53 8.64 -11.27
C ASP A 87 -10.61 9.00 -10.09
N ARG A 88 -10.01 10.21 -10.11
CA ARG A 88 -9.28 10.75 -8.96
C ARG A 88 -10.17 10.95 -7.75
N ALA A 89 -11.40 11.44 -7.95
CA ALA A 89 -12.37 11.59 -6.87
C ALA A 89 -12.83 10.23 -6.32
N ALA A 90 -13.09 9.25 -7.20
CA ALA A 90 -13.42 7.89 -6.81
C ALA A 90 -12.28 7.24 -6.01
N TYR A 91 -11.03 7.38 -6.47
CA TYR A 91 -9.88 6.84 -5.75
C TYR A 91 -9.68 7.50 -4.37
N ARG A 92 -9.86 8.82 -4.28
CA ARG A 92 -9.84 9.53 -2.99
C ARG A 92 -10.96 9.06 -2.04
N ASN A 93 -12.16 8.79 -2.56
CA ASN A 93 -13.24 8.20 -1.75
C ASN A 93 -12.89 6.79 -1.26
N GLN A 94 -12.24 5.97 -2.10
CA GLN A 94 -11.73 4.66 -1.68
C GLN A 94 -10.69 4.79 -0.56
N ILE A 95 -9.76 5.75 -0.66
CA ILE A 95 -8.77 6.02 0.40
C ILE A 95 -9.50 6.32 1.71
N ARG A 96 -10.51 7.19 1.70
CA ARG A 96 -11.29 7.55 2.90
C ARG A 96 -12.09 6.37 3.46
N ALA A 97 -12.57 5.46 2.61
CA ALA A 97 -13.35 4.31 3.03
C ALA A 97 -12.49 3.18 3.64
N ASP A 98 -11.31 2.94 3.07
CA ASP A 98 -10.48 1.78 3.39
C ASP A 98 -9.35 2.06 4.39
N THR A 99 -9.14 3.32 4.78
CA THR A 99 -8.02 3.73 5.64
C THR A 99 -8.50 4.61 6.79
N SER A 100 -7.59 5.04 7.67
CA SER A 100 -7.92 5.92 8.78
C SER A 100 -7.96 7.41 8.35
N PRO A 101 -8.65 8.28 9.12
CA PRO A 101 -8.66 9.71 8.86
C PRO A 101 -7.26 10.35 8.79
N GLU A 102 -6.33 9.88 9.64
CA GLU A 102 -4.94 10.39 9.68
C GLU A 102 -4.17 10.01 8.41
N PHE A 103 -4.41 8.79 7.90
CA PHE A 103 -3.86 8.36 6.63
C PHE A 103 -4.41 9.21 5.48
N ALA A 104 -5.72 9.42 5.44
CA ALA A 104 -6.37 10.21 4.40
C ALA A 104 -5.85 11.67 4.38
N ALA A 105 -5.66 12.29 5.56
CA ALA A 105 -5.08 13.62 5.65
C ALA A 105 -3.64 13.66 5.12
N THR A 106 -2.80 12.68 5.47
CA THR A 106 -1.43 12.57 4.95
C THR A 106 -1.42 12.40 3.44
N PHE A 107 -2.29 11.54 2.92
CA PHE A 107 -2.47 11.31 1.48
C PHE A 107 -2.87 12.60 0.75
N ASP A 108 -3.82 13.38 1.29
CA ASP A 108 -4.28 14.62 0.65
C ASP A 108 -3.15 15.66 0.57
N VAL A 109 -2.37 15.84 1.65
CA VAL A 109 -1.16 16.69 1.65
C VAL A 109 -0.16 16.23 0.59
N LEU A 110 0.11 14.93 0.51
CA LEU A 110 1.04 14.40 -0.49
C LEU A 110 0.51 14.61 -1.91
N CYS A 111 -0.79 14.46 -2.16
CA CYS A 111 -1.37 14.73 -3.47
C CYS A 111 -1.13 16.18 -3.93
N GLU A 112 -1.19 17.14 -3.00
CA GLU A 112 -1.02 18.57 -3.28
C GLU A 112 0.45 19.01 -3.33
N ALA A 113 1.33 18.42 -2.52
CA ALA A 113 2.73 18.82 -2.39
C ALA A 113 3.57 18.72 -3.69
N ASP A 114 3.19 17.84 -4.62
CA ASP A 114 3.91 17.63 -5.89
C ASP A 114 3.32 18.45 -7.05
N ALA A 115 2.25 19.22 -6.80
CA ALA A 115 1.73 20.19 -7.77
C ALA A 115 2.60 21.46 -7.86
N GLY A 116 3.58 21.63 -6.95
CA GLY A 116 4.44 22.81 -6.83
C GLY A 116 5.89 22.62 -7.31
N SER A 117 6.27 21.46 -7.84
CA SER A 117 7.61 21.23 -8.38
C SER A 117 7.58 21.30 -9.91
N GLN A 118 7.50 22.52 -10.44
CA GLN A 118 7.81 22.85 -11.84
C GLN A 118 9.08 23.70 -11.90
#